data_AF-A0A379X2S4-F1
#
_entry.id   AF-A0A379X2S4-F1
#
_cell.length_a   1.000
_cell.length_b   1.000
_cell.length_c   1.000
_cell.angle_alpha   90.00
_cell.angle_beta   90.00
_cell.angle_gamma   90.00
#
_symmetry.space_group_name_H-M   'P 1'
#
loop_
_entity.id
_entity.type
_entity.pdbx_description
1 polymer ?
#
loop_
_entity_poly.entity_id
_entity_poly.type
_entity_poly.pdbx_seq_one_letter_code
_entity_poly.pdbx_strand_id
1 'polypeptide(L)'
;MAWHGAGTYRSIDGRGGAGRGQQRFAPLNSWPDNVSLDKARRLLWPIKQKYGQKISWADLFILAGNVALENSGFRTFGFGAGREDVWEPDLDVNWGDEKAWLTHRHPEALAKAPLGATEMGLIYVNPEGPDHSGEPLSAAAAIRATFGNMGMNDEETVALIAGGHTLGKTHGAAAASHVGADPEAAPIEAQGLGWASSYG
;
A
#
# COMPACT_ATOMS: atom_id res chain seq x y z
N MET A 1 -4.91 -0.79 4.21
CA MET A 1 -3.73 -0.75 5.11
C MET A 1 -2.88 -2.02 5.03
N ALA A 2 -3.35 -3.17 5.55
CA ALA A 2 -2.58 -4.43 5.56
C ALA A 2 -2.11 -4.85 4.15
N TRP A 3 -3.05 -4.84 3.19
CA TRP A 3 -2.77 -5.08 1.77
C TRP A 3 -1.64 -4.20 1.23
N HIS A 4 -1.73 -2.88 1.38
CA HIS A 4 -0.70 -1.94 0.89
C HIS A 4 0.65 -2.15 1.59
N GLY A 5 0.64 -2.56 2.88
CA GLY A 5 1.86 -2.84 3.61
C GLY A 5 2.58 -4.07 3.05
N ALA A 6 1.84 -5.13 2.76
CA ALA A 6 2.38 -6.36 2.19
C ALA A 6 2.66 -6.26 0.68
N GLY A 7 1.85 -5.48 -0.04
CA GLY A 7 1.84 -5.36 -1.48
C GLY A 7 2.94 -4.48 -2.07
N THR A 8 3.95 -4.08 -1.30
CA THR A 8 5.16 -3.48 -1.90
C THR A 8 6.24 -4.52 -2.19
N TYR A 9 5.97 -5.79 -1.88
CA TYR A 9 6.91 -6.89 -2.06
C TYR A 9 7.29 -7.10 -3.53
N ARG A 10 8.53 -7.52 -3.79
CA ARG A 10 8.97 -7.93 -5.12
C ARG A 10 9.75 -9.22 -5.03
N SER A 11 9.35 -10.21 -5.83
CA SER A 11 9.97 -11.53 -5.87
C SER A 11 11.39 -11.52 -6.42
N ILE A 12 11.71 -10.55 -7.29
CA ILE A 12 13.01 -10.50 -7.99
C ILE A 12 14.17 -10.25 -7.02
N ASP A 13 13.98 -9.39 -6.01
CA ASP A 13 15.03 -9.03 -5.06
C ASP A 13 14.62 -9.17 -3.58
N GLY A 14 13.40 -9.63 -3.32
CA GLY A 14 12.89 -9.89 -1.97
C GLY A 14 12.64 -8.64 -1.13
N ARG A 15 12.67 -7.45 -1.73
CA ARG A 15 12.50 -6.17 -1.04
C ARG A 15 11.03 -5.77 -0.93
N GLY A 16 10.77 -4.77 -0.08
CA GLY A 16 9.41 -4.33 0.25
C GLY A 16 8.67 -5.31 1.15
N GLY A 17 7.35 -5.23 1.13
CA GLY A 17 6.46 -6.04 1.94
C GLY A 17 6.32 -5.58 3.39
N ALA A 18 5.54 -6.33 4.16
CA ALA A 18 5.12 -5.92 5.50
C ALA A 18 6.11 -6.31 6.62
N GLY A 19 7.19 -7.02 6.30
CA GLY A 19 8.07 -7.68 7.27
C GLY A 19 8.75 -6.73 8.26
N ARG A 20 8.91 -5.46 7.91
CA ARG A 20 9.60 -4.43 8.71
C ARG A 20 8.68 -3.29 9.18
N GLY A 21 7.39 -3.33 8.83
CA GLY A 21 6.45 -2.25 9.17
C GLY A 21 6.76 -0.90 8.52
N GLN A 22 7.47 -0.90 7.38
CA GLN A 22 7.99 0.32 6.71
C GLN A 22 6.91 1.32 6.26
N GLN A 23 5.63 0.93 6.18
CA GLN A 23 4.53 1.84 5.83
C GLN A 23 4.38 3.05 6.78
N ARG A 24 5.06 3.05 7.94
CA ARG A 24 5.09 4.19 8.87
C ARG A 24 6.21 5.20 8.61
N PHE A 25 7.12 4.92 7.69
CA PHE A 25 8.26 5.78 7.33
C PHE A 25 8.20 6.23 5.87
N ALA A 26 8.96 7.26 5.55
CA ALA A 26 9.19 7.68 4.18
C ALA A 26 9.89 6.57 3.36
N PRO A 27 9.65 6.47 2.06
CA PRO A 27 8.66 7.25 1.31
C PRO A 27 7.24 6.66 1.42
N LEU A 28 7.08 5.43 1.96
CA LEU A 28 5.83 4.68 1.92
C LEU A 28 4.69 5.37 2.69
N ASN A 29 4.99 6.05 3.79
CA ASN A 29 3.98 6.78 4.56
C ASN A 29 3.33 7.93 3.77
N SER A 30 3.93 8.37 2.67
CA SER A 30 3.55 9.52 1.85
C SER A 30 3.25 9.21 0.39
N TRP A 31 3.32 7.94 -0.03
CA TRP A 31 2.94 7.54 -1.37
C TRP A 31 1.47 7.94 -1.70
N PRO A 32 1.18 8.39 -2.93
CA PRO A 32 -0.18 8.70 -3.37
C PRO A 32 -1.20 7.58 -3.14
N ASP A 33 -0.79 6.30 -3.28
CA ASP A 33 -1.68 5.16 -3.06
C ASP A 33 -1.90 4.85 -1.57
N ASN A 34 -1.11 5.47 -0.68
CA ASN A 34 -1.24 5.32 0.77
C ASN A 34 -2.00 6.46 1.44
N VAL A 35 -2.70 7.31 0.65
CA VAL A 35 -3.57 8.37 1.15
C VAL A 35 -4.52 7.84 2.21
N SER A 36 -4.61 8.58 3.32
CA SER A 36 -5.44 8.29 4.49
C SER A 36 -5.07 7.04 5.30
N LEU A 37 -4.06 6.26 4.88
CA LEU A 37 -3.56 5.14 5.70
C LEU A 37 -2.79 5.64 6.92
N ASP A 38 -2.32 6.89 6.94
CA ASP A 38 -1.84 7.57 8.15
C ASP A 38 -2.93 7.61 9.25
N LYS A 39 -4.19 7.87 8.89
CA LYS A 39 -5.32 7.79 9.84
C LYS A 39 -5.61 6.35 10.24
N ALA A 40 -5.56 5.40 9.30
CA ALA A 40 -5.75 3.98 9.61
C ALA A 40 -4.73 3.48 10.66
N ARG A 41 -3.44 3.82 10.48
CA ARG A 41 -2.39 3.51 11.45
C ARG A 41 -2.62 4.23 12.78
N ARG A 42 -3.04 5.50 12.75
CA ARG A 42 -3.36 6.28 13.96
C ARG A 42 -4.50 5.66 14.78
N LEU A 43 -5.52 5.08 14.14
CA LEU A 43 -6.61 4.38 14.84
C LEU A 43 -6.14 3.14 15.60
N LEU A 44 -5.03 2.52 15.18
CA LEU A 44 -4.43 1.38 15.88
C LEU A 44 -3.48 1.78 17.02
N TRP A 45 -3.13 3.07 17.14
CA TRP A 45 -2.22 3.55 18.18
C TRP A 45 -2.64 3.16 19.61
N PRO A 46 -3.91 3.31 20.03
CA PRO A 46 -4.31 2.90 21.38
C PRO A 46 -4.07 1.41 21.65
N ILE A 47 -4.20 0.55 20.63
CA ILE A 47 -3.90 -0.89 20.73
C ILE A 47 -2.39 -1.08 20.87
N LYS A 48 -1.58 -0.44 20.03
CA LYS A 48 -0.11 -0.50 20.14
C LYS A 48 0.37 -0.02 21.51
N GLN A 49 -0.20 1.08 22.01
CA GLN A 49 0.14 1.64 23.32
C GLN A 49 -0.21 0.67 24.45
N LYS A 50 -1.39 0.04 24.40
CA LYS A 50 -1.84 -0.94 25.41
C LYS A 50 -0.92 -2.16 25.51
N TYR A 51 -0.47 -2.69 24.38
CA TYR A 51 0.33 -3.92 24.35
C TYR A 51 1.85 -3.69 24.29
N GLY A 52 2.29 -2.46 24.07
CA GLY A 52 3.70 -2.07 24.13
C GLY A 52 4.57 -2.92 23.20
N GLN A 53 5.68 -3.45 23.72
CA GLN A 53 6.63 -4.29 22.98
C GLN A 53 6.15 -5.73 22.74
N LYS A 54 4.99 -6.14 23.27
CA LYS A 54 4.46 -7.50 23.05
C LYS A 54 3.93 -7.71 21.63
N ILE A 55 3.76 -6.63 20.86
CA ILE A 55 3.37 -6.67 19.45
C ILE A 55 4.07 -5.52 18.72
N SER A 56 4.71 -5.82 17.59
CA SER A 56 5.31 -4.82 16.70
C SER A 56 4.21 -4.11 15.88
N TRP A 57 4.52 -2.95 15.32
CA TRP A 57 3.64 -2.33 14.33
C TRP A 57 3.54 -3.20 13.07
N ALA A 58 4.64 -3.81 12.66
CA ALA A 58 4.67 -4.73 11.51
C ALA A 58 3.63 -5.86 11.64
N ASP A 59 3.59 -6.55 12.79
CA ASP A 59 2.58 -7.58 13.04
C ASP A 59 1.20 -6.99 13.27
N LEU A 60 1.08 -5.89 14.01
CA LEU A 60 -0.22 -5.26 14.29
C LEU A 60 -0.95 -4.82 13.02
N PHE A 61 -0.24 -4.32 12.01
CA PHE A 61 -0.86 -3.92 10.74
C PHE A 61 -1.48 -5.10 9.99
N ILE A 62 -0.79 -6.24 9.96
CA ILE A 62 -1.29 -7.44 9.29
C ILE A 62 -2.37 -8.13 10.11
N LEU A 63 -2.18 -8.22 11.43
CA LEU A 63 -3.19 -8.77 12.34
C LEU A 63 -4.51 -8.00 12.25
N ALA A 64 -4.46 -6.66 12.19
CA ALA A 64 -5.65 -5.83 12.02
C ALA A 64 -6.40 -6.15 10.71
N GLY A 65 -5.68 -6.45 9.63
CA GLY A 65 -6.28 -6.89 8.37
C GLY A 65 -6.96 -8.26 8.49
N ASN A 66 -6.29 -9.25 9.07
CA ASN A 66 -6.86 -10.58 9.32
C ASN A 66 -8.13 -10.49 10.18
N VAL A 67 -8.07 -9.78 11.32
CA VAL A 67 -9.20 -9.62 12.22
C VAL A 67 -10.36 -8.89 11.55
N ALA A 68 -10.09 -7.92 10.67
CA ALA A 68 -11.14 -7.25 9.89
C ALA A 68 -11.89 -8.23 8.97
N LEU A 69 -11.17 -9.14 8.30
CA LEU A 69 -11.77 -10.19 7.47
C LEU A 69 -12.59 -11.18 8.31
N GLU A 70 -12.07 -11.61 9.45
CA GLU A 70 -12.78 -12.54 10.35
C GLU A 70 -14.08 -11.92 10.88
N ASN A 71 -14.03 -10.66 11.29
CA ASN A 71 -15.20 -9.94 11.76
C ASN A 71 -16.20 -9.61 10.64
N SER A 72 -15.80 -9.64 9.37
CA SER A 72 -16.71 -9.51 8.23
C SER A 72 -17.29 -10.86 7.77
N GLY A 73 -17.08 -11.95 8.52
CA GLY A 73 -17.61 -13.27 8.19
C GLY A 73 -16.73 -14.11 7.26
N PHE A 74 -15.49 -13.69 7.01
CA PHE A 74 -14.52 -14.46 6.22
C PHE A 74 -13.52 -15.19 7.12
N ARG A 75 -13.50 -16.53 7.07
CA ARG A 75 -12.52 -17.32 7.84
C ARG A 75 -11.15 -17.24 7.17
N THR A 76 -10.18 -16.60 7.83
CA THR A 76 -8.79 -16.57 7.34
C THR A 76 -8.14 -17.95 7.46
N PHE A 77 -7.09 -18.18 6.66
CA PHE A 77 -6.33 -19.43 6.73
C PHE A 77 -5.54 -19.55 8.04
N GLY A 78 -5.10 -18.41 8.59
CA GLY A 78 -4.34 -18.32 9.83
C GLY A 78 -3.51 -17.04 9.89
N PHE A 79 -2.75 -16.87 10.98
CA PHE A 79 -1.85 -15.74 11.18
C PHE A 79 -0.56 -16.18 11.89
N GLY A 80 0.57 -15.69 11.42
CA GLY A 80 1.89 -15.86 12.04
C GLY A 80 2.50 -14.51 12.38
N ALA A 81 2.87 -14.35 13.66
CA ALA A 81 3.63 -13.21 14.18
C ALA A 81 5.15 -13.46 14.10
N GLY A 82 5.94 -12.45 14.48
CA GLY A 82 7.40 -12.51 14.53
C GLY A 82 8.09 -11.44 13.71
N ARG A 83 7.35 -10.49 13.14
CA ARG A 83 7.94 -9.35 12.42
C ARG A 83 8.48 -8.35 13.42
N GLU A 84 9.75 -8.01 13.31
CA GLU A 84 10.35 -6.98 14.16
C GLU A 84 10.14 -5.58 13.58
N ASP A 85 9.94 -4.62 14.47
CA ASP A 85 9.89 -3.22 14.10
C ASP A 85 11.29 -2.69 13.80
N VAL A 86 11.38 -1.83 12.78
CA VAL A 86 12.59 -1.05 12.47
C VAL A 86 12.46 0.41 12.92
N TRP A 87 13.52 1.20 12.82
CA TRP A 87 13.54 2.55 13.41
C TRP A 87 13.88 3.65 12.41
N GLU A 88 14.05 3.28 11.15
CA GLU A 88 14.42 4.18 10.05
C GLU A 88 13.84 3.67 8.72
N PRO A 89 13.69 4.54 7.72
CA PRO A 89 13.30 4.14 6.37
C PRO A 89 14.35 3.21 5.72
N ASP A 90 13.88 2.25 4.93
CA ASP A 90 14.79 1.41 4.13
C ASP A 90 15.40 2.25 3.00
N LEU A 91 16.70 2.52 3.08
CA LEU A 91 17.45 3.23 2.03
C LEU A 91 18.01 2.31 0.94
N ASP A 92 17.77 1.01 1.07
CA ASP A 92 18.30 -0.02 0.20
C ASP A 92 17.26 -0.55 -0.80
N VAL A 93 16.09 0.08 -0.88
CA VAL A 93 15.06 -0.23 -1.87
C VAL A 93 15.06 0.80 -3.00
N ASN A 94 15.42 0.38 -4.21
CA ASN A 94 15.22 1.18 -5.41
C ASN A 94 13.76 1.07 -5.86
N TRP A 95 12.95 2.11 -5.63
CA TRP A 95 11.55 2.16 -6.05
C TRP A 95 11.35 2.57 -7.52
N GLY A 96 12.42 2.97 -8.21
CA GLY A 96 12.44 3.53 -9.57
C GLY A 96 13.17 4.87 -9.64
N ASP A 97 13.51 5.29 -10.86
CA ASP A 97 14.34 6.48 -11.10
C ASP A 97 13.53 7.76 -11.35
N GLU A 98 12.20 7.65 -11.41
CA GLU A 98 11.28 8.74 -11.68
C GLU A 98 11.41 9.86 -10.65
N LYS A 99 11.31 11.11 -11.12
CA LYS A 99 11.43 12.32 -10.28
C LYS A 99 10.08 12.91 -9.87
N ALA A 100 8.99 12.34 -10.37
CA ALA A 100 7.63 12.76 -10.05
C ALA A 100 6.77 11.54 -9.72
N TRP A 101 5.87 11.70 -8.74
CA TRP A 101 4.84 10.73 -8.44
C TRP A 101 3.97 10.45 -9.65
N LEU A 102 3.45 9.22 -9.73
CA LEU A 102 2.51 8.78 -10.77
C LEU A 102 3.07 8.85 -12.21
N THR A 103 4.39 8.96 -12.36
CA THR A 103 5.04 8.82 -13.66
C THR A 103 4.89 7.37 -14.14
N HIS A 104 4.29 7.19 -15.31
CA HIS A 104 3.93 5.87 -15.86
C HIS A 104 5.12 5.08 -16.39
N ARG A 105 5.08 3.77 -16.19
CA ARG A 105 5.99 2.75 -16.71
C ARG A 105 5.19 1.76 -17.54
N HIS A 106 5.61 1.57 -18.78
CA HIS A 106 4.98 0.55 -19.62
C HIS A 106 5.32 -0.87 -19.12
N PRO A 107 4.41 -1.85 -19.28
CA PRO A 107 4.59 -3.22 -18.78
C PRO A 107 5.90 -3.89 -19.23
N GLU A 108 6.42 -3.55 -20.40
CA GLU A 108 7.68 -4.07 -20.92
C GLU A 108 8.87 -3.69 -20.03
N ALA A 109 8.83 -2.52 -19.37
CA ALA A 109 9.83 -2.09 -18.41
C ALA A 109 9.79 -2.91 -17.11
N LEU A 110 8.64 -3.55 -16.82
CA LEU A 110 8.46 -4.39 -15.62
C LEU A 110 8.96 -5.81 -15.81
N ALA A 111 9.07 -6.30 -17.05
CA ALA A 111 9.28 -7.72 -17.35
C ALA A 111 10.57 -8.32 -16.76
N LYS A 112 11.58 -7.50 -16.41
CA LYS A 112 12.84 -7.93 -15.79
C LYS A 112 13.45 -6.94 -14.80
N ALA A 113 12.78 -5.83 -14.50
CA ALA A 113 13.24 -4.90 -13.48
C ALA A 113 12.69 -5.35 -12.12
N PRO A 114 13.42 -5.17 -11.01
CA PRO A 114 12.86 -5.34 -9.67
C PRO A 114 11.89 -4.19 -9.39
N LEU A 115 10.80 -4.06 -10.15
CA LEU A 115 9.77 -3.05 -10.00
C LEU A 115 8.43 -3.76 -9.90
N GLY A 116 7.65 -3.39 -8.87
CA GLY A 116 6.38 -4.02 -8.57
C GLY A 116 5.15 -3.26 -9.07
N ALA A 117 5.33 -2.04 -9.57
CA ALA A 117 4.23 -1.14 -9.90
C ALA A 117 4.44 -0.42 -11.23
N THR A 118 3.33 -0.12 -11.93
CA THR A 118 3.33 0.65 -13.19
C THR A 118 3.63 2.12 -12.98
N GLU A 119 3.52 2.64 -11.77
CA GLU A 119 3.71 4.06 -11.49
C GLU A 119 4.46 4.24 -10.17
N MET A 120 5.34 5.24 -10.14
CA MET A 120 6.03 5.62 -8.90
C MET A 120 5.01 6.10 -7.86
N GLY A 121 4.96 5.42 -6.72
CA GLY A 121 4.04 5.74 -5.63
C GLY A 121 2.71 4.96 -5.63
N LEU A 122 2.52 4.03 -6.58
CA LEU A 122 1.43 3.04 -6.55
C LEU A 122 1.89 1.71 -5.98
N ILE A 123 0.95 0.92 -5.47
CA ILE A 123 1.22 -0.45 -5.00
C ILE A 123 1.39 -1.41 -6.19
N TYR A 124 0.46 -1.39 -7.17
CA TYR A 124 0.53 -2.27 -8.36
C TYR A 124 0.26 -1.50 -9.66
N VAL A 125 -1.00 -1.15 -9.91
CA VAL A 125 -1.45 -0.57 -11.17
C VAL A 125 -2.29 0.67 -10.94
N ASN A 126 -2.41 1.51 -11.95
CA ASN A 126 -3.33 2.64 -11.94
C ASN A 126 -4.80 2.17 -11.95
N PRO A 127 -5.63 2.59 -10.98
CA PRO A 127 -7.03 2.19 -10.91
C PRO A 127 -7.89 2.73 -12.07
N GLU A 128 -7.44 3.77 -12.77
CA GLU A 128 -8.10 4.34 -13.97
C GLU A 128 -7.63 3.68 -15.28
N GLY A 129 -6.71 2.70 -15.18
CA GLY A 129 -6.06 2.08 -16.32
C GLY A 129 -4.76 2.80 -16.75
N PRO A 130 -3.93 2.17 -17.60
CA PRO A 130 -2.73 2.79 -18.15
C PRO A 130 -3.04 4.14 -18.79
N ASP A 131 -2.22 5.16 -18.50
CA ASP A 131 -2.38 6.53 -18.98
C ASP A 131 -3.79 7.14 -18.75
N HIS A 132 -4.49 6.70 -17.70
CA HIS A 132 -5.87 7.11 -17.37
C HIS A 132 -6.87 6.82 -18.50
N SER A 133 -6.67 5.72 -19.23
CA SER A 133 -7.48 5.39 -20.41
C SER A 133 -8.96 5.15 -20.12
N GLY A 134 -9.33 4.72 -18.91
CA GLY A 134 -10.67 4.27 -18.58
C GLY A 134 -11.06 2.94 -19.24
N GLU A 135 -10.14 2.29 -19.97
CA GLU A 135 -10.40 1.07 -20.73
C GLU A 135 -10.01 -0.18 -19.93
N PRO A 136 -10.96 -0.98 -19.40
CA PRO A 136 -10.65 -2.04 -18.44
C PRO A 136 -9.71 -3.12 -18.99
N LEU A 137 -9.86 -3.49 -20.27
CA LEU A 137 -9.04 -4.51 -20.90
C LEU A 137 -7.57 -4.09 -21.04
N SER A 138 -7.30 -2.78 -21.13
CA SER A 138 -5.93 -2.27 -21.26
C SER A 138 -5.11 -2.48 -19.98
N ALA A 139 -5.76 -2.58 -18.82
CA ALA A 139 -5.09 -2.80 -17.53
C ALA A 139 -4.67 -4.26 -17.30
N ALA A 140 -5.26 -5.23 -17.99
CA ALA A 140 -5.08 -6.66 -17.69
C ALA A 140 -3.60 -7.12 -17.82
N ALA A 141 -2.88 -6.62 -18.83
CA ALA A 141 -1.47 -6.94 -19.02
C ALA A 141 -0.61 -6.38 -17.88
N ALA A 142 -0.88 -5.15 -17.45
CA ALA A 142 -0.20 -4.51 -16.33
C ALA A 142 -0.50 -5.20 -15.00
N ILE A 143 -1.75 -5.61 -14.76
CA ILE A 143 -2.16 -6.36 -13.57
C ILE A 143 -1.37 -7.66 -13.51
N ARG A 144 -1.36 -8.45 -14.59
CA ARG A 144 -0.63 -9.72 -14.64
C ARG A 144 0.87 -9.52 -14.42
N ALA A 145 1.47 -8.52 -15.06
CA ALA A 145 2.90 -8.25 -14.93
C ALA A 145 3.30 -7.85 -13.49
N THR A 146 2.54 -6.94 -12.88
CA THR A 146 2.84 -6.44 -11.52
C THR A 146 2.61 -7.50 -10.46
N PHE A 147 1.47 -8.21 -10.49
CA PHE A 147 1.20 -9.33 -9.58
C PHE A 147 2.20 -10.47 -9.77
N GLY A 148 2.59 -10.77 -11.01
CA GLY A 148 3.65 -11.74 -11.32
C GLY A 148 4.99 -11.37 -10.67
N ASN A 149 5.40 -10.10 -10.77
CA ASN A 149 6.59 -9.59 -10.07
C ASN A 149 6.47 -9.66 -8.55
N MET A 150 5.25 -9.71 -8.00
CA MET A 150 4.97 -9.92 -6.57
C MET A 150 4.77 -11.38 -6.18
N GLY A 151 4.99 -12.32 -7.12
CA GLY A 151 4.92 -13.75 -6.88
C GLY A 151 3.51 -14.34 -6.87
N MET A 152 2.53 -13.65 -7.47
CA MET A 152 1.15 -14.12 -7.60
C MET A 152 0.87 -14.57 -9.03
N ASN A 153 0.21 -15.71 -9.19
CA ASN A 153 -0.31 -16.18 -10.47
C ASN A 153 -1.70 -15.59 -10.79
N ASP A 154 -2.28 -15.98 -11.93
CA ASP A 154 -3.59 -15.48 -12.38
C ASP A 154 -4.74 -15.81 -11.40
N GLU A 155 -4.77 -17.02 -10.83
CA GLU A 155 -5.81 -17.43 -9.87
C GLU A 155 -5.71 -16.62 -8.57
N GLU A 156 -4.50 -16.49 -8.03
CA GLU A 156 -4.22 -15.73 -6.81
C GLU A 156 -4.54 -14.24 -7.01
N THR A 157 -4.19 -13.69 -8.17
CA THR A 157 -4.47 -12.30 -8.55
C THR A 157 -5.98 -12.03 -8.56
N VAL A 158 -6.76 -12.87 -9.23
CA VAL A 158 -8.22 -12.72 -9.27
C VAL A 158 -8.81 -12.88 -7.86
N ALA A 159 -8.35 -13.87 -7.09
CA ALA A 159 -8.83 -14.10 -5.73
C ALA A 159 -8.56 -12.91 -4.79
N LEU A 160 -7.37 -12.31 -4.88
CA LEU A 160 -6.99 -11.14 -4.08
C LEU A 160 -7.81 -9.91 -4.43
N ILE A 161 -7.95 -9.59 -5.72
CA ILE A 161 -8.68 -8.40 -6.17
C ILE A 161 -10.18 -8.55 -5.85
N ALA A 162 -10.79 -9.68 -6.24
CA ALA A 162 -12.21 -9.91 -6.00
C ALA A 162 -12.55 -10.03 -4.50
N GLY A 163 -11.74 -10.78 -3.75
CA GLY A 163 -11.91 -10.95 -2.31
C GLY A 163 -11.72 -9.63 -1.56
N GLY A 164 -10.66 -8.87 -1.86
CA GLY A 164 -10.38 -7.59 -1.25
C GLY A 164 -11.49 -6.55 -1.51
N HIS A 165 -11.95 -6.44 -2.76
CA HIS A 165 -12.99 -5.48 -3.15
C HIS A 165 -14.42 -5.91 -2.79
N THR A 166 -14.60 -7.03 -2.10
CA THR A 166 -15.89 -7.39 -1.48
C THR A 166 -16.20 -6.50 -0.26
N LEU A 167 -15.18 -5.82 0.30
CA LEU A 167 -15.32 -5.00 1.51
C LEU A 167 -14.99 -3.52 1.25
N GLY A 168 -15.77 -2.65 1.89
CA GLY A 168 -15.49 -1.21 1.92
C GLY A 168 -15.88 -0.48 0.63
N LYS A 169 -15.15 0.59 0.32
CA LYS A 169 -15.37 1.49 -0.82
C LYS A 169 -14.15 2.39 -1.06
N THR A 170 -14.09 3.02 -2.23
CA THR A 170 -13.18 4.13 -2.51
C THR A 170 -13.72 5.46 -1.97
N HIS A 171 -12.89 6.50 -1.98
CA HIS A 171 -13.23 7.85 -1.49
C HIS A 171 -12.77 8.90 -2.50
N GLY A 172 -13.72 9.59 -3.13
CA GLY A 172 -13.47 10.63 -4.13
C GLY A 172 -14.62 11.63 -4.16
N ALA A 173 -14.97 12.18 -2.99
CA ALA A 173 -16.16 13.03 -2.82
C ALA A 173 -16.00 14.43 -3.44
N ALA A 174 -14.76 14.87 -3.67
CA ALA A 174 -14.44 16.17 -4.25
C ALA A 174 -13.13 16.11 -5.05
N ALA A 175 -12.84 17.19 -5.77
CA ALA A 175 -11.61 17.32 -6.54
C ALA A 175 -10.36 17.24 -5.64
N ALA A 176 -9.28 16.66 -6.18
CA ALA A 176 -8.01 16.52 -5.47
C ALA A 176 -7.38 17.88 -5.08
N SER A 177 -7.80 19.00 -5.69
CA SER A 177 -7.40 20.35 -5.30
C SER A 177 -7.77 20.71 -3.86
N HIS A 178 -8.71 19.98 -3.24
CA HIS A 178 -9.04 20.15 -1.82
C HIS A 178 -8.09 19.41 -0.88
N VAL A 179 -7.26 18.49 -1.38
CA VAL A 179 -6.38 17.64 -0.58
C VAL A 179 -5.02 18.33 -0.40
N GLY A 180 -4.63 18.53 0.86
CA GLY A 180 -3.35 19.14 1.24
C GLY A 180 -2.16 18.19 1.11
N ALA A 181 -1.00 18.67 1.58
CA ALA A 181 0.28 17.97 1.51
C ALA A 181 0.27 16.58 2.18
N ASP A 182 1.07 15.65 1.66
CA ASP A 182 1.30 14.33 2.26
C ASP A 182 1.99 14.43 3.63
N PRO A 183 2.04 13.36 4.44
CA PRO A 183 2.57 13.41 5.80
C PRO A 183 3.99 13.98 5.96
N GLU A 184 4.88 13.80 4.98
CA GLU A 184 6.28 14.28 5.05
C GLU A 184 6.40 15.76 4.67
N ALA A 185 5.39 16.32 3.98
CA ALA A 185 5.32 17.73 3.62
C ALA A 185 4.23 18.51 4.40
N ALA A 186 3.47 17.83 5.27
CA ALA A 186 2.44 18.42 6.09
C ALA A 186 3.01 19.32 7.20
N PRO A 187 2.26 20.34 7.65
CA PRO A 187 2.74 21.23 8.70
C PRO A 187 2.86 20.49 10.04
N ILE A 188 3.72 20.97 10.92
CA ILE A 188 4.08 20.27 12.17
C ILE A 188 2.87 20.02 13.10
N GLU A 189 1.88 20.90 13.09
CA GLU A 189 0.63 20.77 13.83
C GLU A 189 -0.26 19.61 13.35
N ALA A 190 -0.01 19.07 12.15
CA ALA A 190 -0.67 17.86 11.67
C ALA A 190 -0.17 16.58 12.39
N GLN A 191 0.93 16.68 13.14
CA GLN A 191 1.44 15.61 14.01
C GLN A 191 1.61 14.27 13.27
N GLY A 192 2.26 14.32 12.11
CA GLY A 192 2.55 13.15 11.26
C GLY A 192 1.33 12.60 10.50
N LEU A 193 0.22 13.33 10.45
CA LEU A 193 -0.85 13.11 9.48
C LEU A 193 -0.66 14.02 8.27
N GLY A 194 -1.19 13.61 7.12
CA GLY A 194 -1.17 14.39 5.88
C GLY A 194 -2.53 14.45 5.21
N TRP A 195 -2.59 14.88 3.96
CA TRP A 195 -3.77 14.89 3.09
C TRP A 195 -5.00 15.53 3.76
N ALA A 196 -4.80 16.64 4.47
CA ALA A 196 -5.90 17.37 5.08
C ALA A 196 -6.85 17.86 3.96
N SER A 197 -8.13 17.52 4.06
CA SER A 197 -9.14 17.96 3.10
C SER A 197 -9.73 19.28 3.54
N SER A 198 -9.77 20.26 2.62
CA SER A 198 -10.54 21.50 2.79
C SER A 198 -12.00 21.38 2.34
N TYR A 199 -12.39 20.21 1.85
CA TYR A 199 -13.77 19.91 1.47
C TYR A 199 -14.53 19.28 2.65
N GLY A 200 -15.59 19.97 3.08
CA GLY A 200 -16.37 19.63 4.30
C GLY A 200 -15.79 20.27 5.55
#